data_AF-A0A380BVD7-F1
#
_entry.id   AF-A0A380BVD7-F1
#
_cell.length_a   1.000
_cell.length_b   1.000
_cell.length_c   1.000
_cell.angle_alpha   90.00
_cell.angle_beta   90.00
_cell.angle_gamma   90.00
#
_symmetry.space_group_name_H-M   'P 1'
#
loop_
_entity.id
_entity.type
_entity.pdbx_description
1 polymer ?
#
loop_
_entity_poly.entity_id
_entity_poly.type
_entity_poly.pdbx_seq_one_letter_code
_entity_poly.pdbx_strand_id
1 'polypeptide(L)'
;MFKSNFAFVLQVAVANVNYDFRSFIHQGSPVCKVKLDNIKQMKLKSISECLSPELDSRFTHLWHLVGNTPMLELHYTYKGMQDKIYVKCENYNLTGSIKDRMALYILYKAYMNCQIRPDDVIVEATSGNTGIAFSAIGKALGHQVKIIMPNWLSKERIDIIKSMGADIQLVSKEEGGFLGSIRISEELAAGGGVFLPRQFENQFNAEAHELTTGREIALQLSSLGLVADAFVAGIGTGGTVMGVGNYLRVQNPNVRIHPLEPAESPTLSTGHKVGSHRIQGISDEFIPAIVKLDSLDNVINACDGDAIIMAQKLARELGLAVGISSGANVIGAIKLKEEMGQDATVVTLLCDDNKKYLSTDLVRDEPVKEGYISTDLSFTGFHPVCRLEKPLFGNTLKEYNNM
;
A
#
# COMPACT_ATOMS: atom_id res chain seq x y z
N MET A 1 -59.23 19.78 0.35
CA MET A 1 -58.91 18.39 0.76
C MET A 1 -57.69 17.95 -0.01
N PHE A 2 -56.59 17.76 0.71
CA PHE A 2 -55.30 17.32 0.20
C PHE A 2 -55.31 15.84 -0.21
N LYS A 3 -54.38 15.50 -1.11
CA LYS A 3 -53.84 14.17 -1.47
C LYS A 3 -54.36 13.58 -2.77
N SER A 4 -53.57 13.74 -3.84
CA SER A 4 -52.96 12.66 -4.63
C SER A 4 -52.52 13.21 -5.99
N ASN A 5 -51.22 13.09 -6.28
CA ASN A 5 -50.58 12.97 -7.61
C ASN A 5 -49.14 13.48 -7.51
N PHE A 6 -48.31 12.71 -6.82
CA PHE A 6 -46.86 12.82 -6.83
C PHE A 6 -46.27 11.42 -7.02
N ALA A 7 -46.62 10.80 -8.15
CA ALA A 7 -46.11 9.49 -8.55
C ALA A 7 -46.37 9.28 -10.05
N PHE A 8 -45.78 10.11 -10.92
CA PHE A 8 -45.61 9.73 -12.33
C PHE A 8 -44.62 10.62 -13.10
N VAL A 9 -43.41 10.87 -12.57
CA VAL A 9 -42.27 11.27 -13.41
C VAL A 9 -41.00 10.70 -12.78
N LEU A 10 -40.85 9.38 -12.83
CA LEU A 10 -39.60 8.71 -12.48
C LEU A 10 -39.33 7.59 -13.48
N GLN A 11 -39.07 7.95 -14.73
CA GLN A 11 -38.26 7.14 -15.63
C GLN A 11 -37.89 7.95 -16.86
N VAL A 12 -36.63 7.81 -17.27
CA VAL A 12 -36.00 8.36 -18.49
C VAL A 12 -35.54 9.82 -18.39
N ALA A 13 -34.29 10.02 -17.94
CA ALA A 13 -33.30 10.86 -18.62
C ALA A 13 -31.95 10.81 -17.87
N VAL A 14 -31.27 9.66 -17.96
CA VAL A 14 -29.80 9.65 -18.00
C VAL A 14 -29.45 9.84 -19.47
N ALA A 15 -29.09 11.06 -19.86
CA ALA A 15 -28.41 11.33 -21.13
C ALA A 15 -27.78 12.74 -21.10
N ASN A 16 -26.45 12.76 -21.06
CA ASN A 16 -25.54 13.79 -21.58
C ASN A 16 -26.17 15.08 -22.12
N VAL A 17 -26.11 16.19 -21.37
CA VAL A 17 -25.99 17.54 -21.96
C VAL A 17 -25.26 18.48 -21.00
N ASN A 18 -24.14 19.06 -21.45
CA ASN A 18 -23.47 20.22 -20.86
C ASN A 18 -24.43 21.42 -20.82
N TYR A 19 -24.65 22.03 -19.65
CA TYR A 19 -25.21 23.38 -19.56
C TYR A 19 -24.32 24.29 -18.73
N ASP A 20 -23.86 25.36 -19.39
CA ASP A 20 -23.10 26.48 -18.86
C ASP A 20 -24.01 27.36 -17.98
N PHE A 21 -23.79 27.32 -16.66
CA PHE A 21 -24.44 28.19 -15.69
C PHE A 21 -23.75 29.57 -15.64
N ARG A 22 -23.81 30.31 -16.75
CA ARG A 22 -23.49 31.74 -16.80
C ARG A 22 -24.62 32.54 -17.46
N SER A 23 -25.80 32.50 -16.86
CA SER A 23 -26.76 33.60 -16.95
C SER A 23 -27.80 33.43 -15.85
N PHE A 24 -28.30 34.55 -15.32
CA PHE A 24 -29.14 34.69 -14.12
C PHE A 24 -28.41 34.76 -12.78
N ILE A 25 -27.56 35.77 -12.63
CA ILE A 25 -27.29 36.38 -11.33
C ILE A 25 -28.00 37.75 -11.31
N HIS A 26 -29.19 37.81 -10.72
CA HIS A 26 -29.72 39.05 -10.18
C HIS A 26 -29.56 38.99 -8.65
N GLN A 27 -28.66 39.82 -8.13
CA GLN A 27 -28.38 39.95 -6.71
C GLN A 27 -29.56 40.64 -6.00
N GLY A 28 -30.06 40.05 -4.90
CA GLY A 28 -30.84 40.82 -3.92
C GLY A 28 -32.15 40.25 -3.34
N SER A 29 -32.44 38.95 -3.38
CA SER A 29 -33.64 38.39 -2.71
C SER A 29 -33.30 37.58 -1.43
N PRO A 30 -34.05 37.72 -0.31
CA PRO A 30 -33.87 36.93 0.91
C PRO A 30 -33.98 35.41 0.69
N VAL A 31 -34.76 35.00 -0.33
CA VAL A 31 -34.94 33.60 -0.74
C VAL A 31 -33.65 33.01 -1.34
N CYS A 32 -32.79 33.85 -1.91
CA CYS A 32 -31.52 33.44 -2.50
C CYS A 32 -30.44 33.18 -1.43
N LYS A 33 -30.46 33.93 -0.31
CA LYS A 33 -29.58 33.67 0.84
C LYS A 33 -29.93 32.36 1.54
N VAL A 34 -31.22 32.09 1.80
CA VAL A 34 -31.65 30.82 2.41
C VAL A 34 -31.33 29.62 1.52
N LYS A 35 -31.42 29.75 0.18
CA LYS A 35 -30.97 28.70 -0.75
C LYS A 35 -29.45 28.53 -0.77
N LEU A 36 -28.66 29.60 -0.70
CA LEU A 36 -27.19 29.50 -0.64
C LEU A 36 -26.70 28.95 0.70
N ASP A 37 -27.35 29.29 1.80
CA ASP A 37 -27.02 28.77 3.13
C ASP A 37 -27.51 27.32 3.30
N ASN A 38 -28.65 26.94 2.73
CA ASN A 38 -29.08 25.54 2.65
C ASN A 38 -28.24 24.74 1.65
N ILE A 39 -27.72 25.33 0.57
CA ILE A 39 -26.78 24.64 -0.34
C ILE A 39 -25.40 24.55 0.30
N LYS A 40 -24.97 25.51 1.13
CA LYS A 40 -23.76 25.38 1.96
C LYS A 40 -23.94 24.33 3.06
N GLN A 41 -25.07 24.30 3.76
CA GLN A 41 -25.39 23.28 4.77
C GLN A 41 -25.63 21.89 4.15
N MET A 42 -26.23 21.79 2.96
CA MET A 42 -26.37 20.53 2.23
C MET A 42 -25.07 20.08 1.56
N LYS A 43 -24.16 21.00 1.19
CA LYS A 43 -22.80 20.67 0.70
C LYS A 43 -21.79 20.40 1.81
N LEU A 44 -22.12 20.73 3.07
CA LEU A 44 -21.35 20.39 4.27
C LEU A 44 -21.74 19.04 4.88
N LYS A 45 -22.81 18.39 4.39
CA LYS A 45 -23.01 16.94 4.57
C LYS A 45 -22.12 16.25 3.54
N SER A 46 -20.91 15.82 3.88
CA SER A 46 -20.69 14.44 4.33
C SER A 46 -19.34 14.24 5.06
N ILE A 47 -18.82 15.25 5.77
CA ILE A 47 -17.75 14.97 6.71
C ILE A 47 -18.40 14.19 7.87
N SER A 48 -17.96 12.96 8.09
CA SER A 48 -18.45 12.12 9.18
C SER A 48 -18.50 12.88 10.50
N GLU A 49 -19.48 12.59 11.37
CA GLU A 49 -19.58 13.23 12.69
C GLU A 49 -18.28 13.10 13.51
N CYS A 50 -17.48 12.08 13.22
CA CYS A 50 -16.24 11.79 13.93
C CYS A 50 -14.99 12.38 13.26
N LEU A 51 -15.09 12.92 12.04
CA LEU A 51 -13.99 13.60 11.36
C LEU A 51 -14.20 15.11 11.43
N SER A 52 -13.44 15.82 12.28
CA SER A 52 -13.56 17.27 12.32
C SER A 52 -12.96 17.92 11.07
N PRO A 53 -13.39 19.14 10.68
CA PRO A 53 -12.77 19.86 9.56
C PRO A 53 -11.26 20.05 9.70
N GLU A 54 -10.76 20.26 10.93
CA GLU A 54 -9.34 20.39 11.22
C GLU A 54 -8.61 19.06 10.98
N LEU A 55 -9.21 17.95 11.37
CA LEU A 55 -8.62 16.62 11.18
C LEU A 55 -8.64 16.21 9.70
N ASP A 56 -9.72 16.50 8.98
CA ASP A 56 -9.81 16.29 7.53
C ASP A 56 -8.74 17.09 6.77
N SER A 57 -8.50 18.34 7.20
CA SER A 57 -7.39 19.13 6.68
C SER A 57 -6.03 18.49 6.95
N ARG A 58 -5.80 17.89 8.13
CA ARG A 58 -4.56 17.13 8.42
C ARG A 58 -4.40 15.93 7.49
N PHE A 59 -5.46 15.14 7.27
CA PHE A 59 -5.43 14.03 6.32
C PHE A 59 -5.08 14.51 4.90
N THR A 60 -5.70 15.60 4.45
CA THR A 60 -5.42 16.20 3.13
C THR A 60 -3.93 16.55 3.00
N HIS A 61 -3.33 17.17 4.02
CA HIS A 61 -1.90 17.50 4.01
C HIS A 61 -0.99 16.27 4.07
N LEU A 62 -1.36 15.24 4.84
CA LEU A 62 -0.60 13.99 4.92
C LEU A 62 -0.59 13.24 3.58
N TRP A 63 -1.67 13.30 2.79
CA TRP A 63 -1.70 12.73 1.45
C TRP A 63 -0.70 13.37 0.48
N HIS A 64 -0.20 14.58 0.74
CA HIS A 64 0.90 15.14 -0.06
C HIS A 64 2.25 14.46 0.21
N LEU A 65 2.38 13.74 1.33
CA LEU A 65 3.60 13.02 1.75
C LEU A 65 3.50 11.51 1.50
N VAL A 66 2.32 11.02 1.09
CA VAL A 66 2.02 9.60 0.93
C VAL A 66 1.44 9.33 -0.45
N GLY A 67 2.08 8.45 -1.19
CA GLY A 67 1.69 8.06 -2.54
C GLY A 67 2.24 8.95 -3.65
N ASN A 68 1.61 8.86 -4.82
CA ASN A 68 2.08 9.46 -6.07
C ASN A 68 3.58 9.22 -6.32
N THR A 69 4.05 8.00 -6.05
CA THR A 69 5.48 7.65 -6.12
C THR A 69 5.95 7.52 -7.57
N PRO A 70 7.24 7.70 -7.88
CA PRO A 70 7.71 7.48 -9.24
C PRO A 70 7.66 5.99 -9.60
N MET A 71 7.46 5.72 -10.89
CA MET A 71 7.68 4.42 -11.48
C MET A 71 8.99 4.46 -12.26
N LEU A 72 9.72 3.35 -12.33
CA LEU A 72 10.91 3.20 -13.17
C LEU A 72 10.66 2.09 -14.19
N GLU A 73 11.05 2.33 -15.43
CA GLU A 73 11.34 1.28 -16.40
C GLU A 73 12.77 0.80 -16.12
N LEU A 74 12.91 -0.41 -15.56
CA LEU A 74 14.17 -0.97 -15.10
C LEU A 74 14.73 -1.90 -16.18
N HIS A 75 15.94 -1.62 -16.67
CA HIS A 75 16.58 -2.38 -17.76
C HIS A 75 17.64 -3.32 -17.21
N TYR A 76 17.69 -4.53 -17.78
CA TYR A 76 18.65 -5.55 -17.39
C TYR A 76 19.05 -6.42 -18.59
N THR A 77 20.15 -7.13 -18.43
CA THR A 77 20.55 -8.26 -19.26
C THR A 77 20.49 -9.52 -18.41
N TYR A 78 19.78 -10.55 -18.86
CA TYR A 78 19.72 -11.86 -18.22
C TYR A 78 20.03 -12.94 -19.26
N LYS A 79 21.01 -13.81 -18.98
CA LYS A 79 21.47 -14.85 -19.91
C LYS A 79 21.78 -14.33 -21.33
N GLY A 80 22.34 -13.12 -21.41
CA GLY A 80 22.70 -12.45 -22.67
C GLY A 80 21.55 -11.77 -23.41
N MET A 81 20.31 -11.82 -22.91
CA MET A 81 19.16 -11.13 -23.48
C MET A 81 18.85 -9.85 -22.72
N GLN A 82 18.64 -8.76 -23.44
CA GLN A 82 18.22 -7.47 -22.86
C GLN A 82 16.71 -7.45 -22.70
N ASP A 83 16.24 -6.98 -21.55
CA ASP A 83 14.82 -6.80 -21.29
C ASP A 83 14.56 -5.72 -20.23
N LYS A 84 13.28 -5.49 -19.93
CA LYS A 84 12.82 -4.49 -18.98
C LYS A 84 11.58 -4.92 -18.20
N ILE A 85 11.47 -4.39 -16.98
CA ILE A 85 10.27 -4.47 -16.12
C ILE A 85 9.93 -3.10 -15.56
N TYR A 86 8.73 -2.93 -15.00
CA TYR A 86 8.30 -1.68 -14.38
C TYR A 86 8.23 -1.81 -12.86
N VAL A 87 8.78 -0.85 -12.13
CA VAL A 87 8.81 -0.88 -10.66
C VAL A 87 8.33 0.43 -10.04
N LYS A 88 7.47 0.38 -9.02
CA LYS A 88 7.14 1.56 -8.21
C LYS A 88 8.11 1.75 -7.07
N CYS A 89 8.59 2.97 -6.86
CA CYS A 89 9.55 3.31 -5.81
C CYS A 89 8.85 3.79 -4.54
N GLU A 90 8.51 2.85 -3.65
CA GLU A 90 7.71 3.14 -2.45
C GLU A 90 8.53 3.66 -1.26
N ASN A 91 9.85 3.75 -1.41
CA ASN A 91 10.73 4.46 -0.49
C ASN A 91 10.50 5.99 -0.47
N TYR A 92 9.67 6.52 -1.38
CA TYR A 92 9.33 7.95 -1.47
C TYR A 92 8.10 8.38 -0.66
N ASN A 93 7.57 7.51 0.21
CA ASN A 93 6.53 7.86 1.15
C ASN A 93 7.09 8.47 2.44
N LEU A 94 6.22 9.06 3.28
CA LEU A 94 6.52 9.73 4.55
C LEU A 94 7.59 9.06 5.41
N THR A 95 7.48 7.74 5.63
CA THR A 95 8.41 6.95 6.45
C THR A 95 9.29 6.02 5.63
N GLY A 96 9.29 6.19 4.31
CA GLY A 96 10.13 5.45 3.39
C GLY A 96 9.65 4.02 3.12
N SER A 97 8.35 3.76 3.17
CA SER A 97 7.79 2.47 2.73
C SER A 97 6.37 2.55 2.20
N ILE A 98 5.98 1.51 1.45
CA ILE A 98 4.61 1.33 0.95
C ILE A 98 3.53 1.32 2.04
N LYS A 99 3.89 1.04 3.31
CA LYS A 99 2.94 0.89 4.41
C LYS A 99 2.30 2.21 4.84
N ASP A 100 2.91 3.35 4.51
CA ASP A 100 2.33 4.68 4.77
C ASP A 100 0.97 4.87 4.09
N ARG A 101 0.83 4.32 2.87
CA ARG A 101 -0.43 4.38 2.11
C ARG A 101 -1.57 3.72 2.86
N MET A 102 -1.34 2.49 3.30
CA MET A 102 -2.33 1.72 4.03
C MET A 102 -2.62 2.34 5.39
N ALA A 103 -1.60 2.73 6.15
CA ALA A 103 -1.80 3.31 7.47
C ALA A 103 -2.62 4.61 7.41
N LEU A 104 -2.30 5.50 6.46
CA LEU A 104 -3.05 6.75 6.28
C LEU A 104 -4.50 6.48 5.88
N TYR A 105 -4.70 5.55 4.95
CA TYR A 105 -6.03 5.19 4.46
C TYR A 105 -6.90 4.52 5.54
N ILE A 106 -6.35 3.57 6.31
CA ILE A 106 -7.05 2.91 7.41
C ILE A 106 -7.52 3.93 8.43
N LEU A 107 -6.65 4.86 8.85
CA LEU A 107 -7.01 5.88 9.83
C LEU A 107 -8.06 6.84 9.26
N TYR A 108 -7.92 7.27 8.01
CA TYR A 108 -8.92 8.11 7.35
C TYR A 108 -10.30 7.45 7.32
N LYS A 109 -10.37 6.18 6.89
CA LYS A 109 -11.64 5.41 6.85
C LYS A 109 -12.18 5.14 8.24
N ALA A 110 -11.33 4.86 9.23
CA ALA A 110 -11.75 4.66 10.61
C ALA A 110 -12.43 5.92 11.16
N TYR A 111 -11.88 7.10 10.89
CA TYR A 111 -12.51 8.37 11.27
C TYR A 111 -13.81 8.63 10.50
N MET A 112 -13.81 8.40 9.18
CA MET A 112 -15.01 8.52 8.36
C MET A 112 -16.14 7.59 8.84
N ASN A 113 -15.79 6.44 9.41
CA ASN A 113 -16.75 5.45 9.89
C ASN A 113 -16.99 5.50 11.40
N CYS A 114 -16.49 6.52 12.11
CA CYS A 114 -16.63 6.63 13.56
C CYS A 114 -16.08 5.43 14.37
N GLN A 115 -15.05 4.75 13.84
CA GLN A 115 -14.41 3.58 14.45
C GLN A 115 -13.25 3.93 15.39
N ILE A 116 -12.76 5.18 15.32
CA ILE A 116 -11.70 5.71 16.17
C ILE A 116 -12.12 7.07 16.70
N ARG A 117 -11.79 7.35 17.97
CA ARG A 117 -11.94 8.65 18.62
C ARG A 117 -10.59 9.35 18.78
N PRO A 118 -10.55 10.70 18.86
CA PRO A 118 -9.31 11.46 19.03
C PRO A 118 -8.40 10.99 20.17
N ASP A 119 -8.99 10.50 21.27
CA ASP A 119 -8.28 10.07 22.47
C ASP A 119 -7.93 8.57 22.47
N ASP A 120 -8.39 7.80 21.48
CA ASP A 120 -8.07 6.37 21.39
C ASP A 120 -6.56 6.17 21.10
N VAL A 121 -5.97 5.16 21.74
CA VAL A 121 -4.59 4.74 21.48
C VAL A 121 -4.56 3.82 20.27
N ILE A 122 -3.68 4.07 19.31
CA ILE A 122 -3.46 3.16 18.18
C ILE A 122 -2.53 2.04 18.64
N VAL A 123 -2.99 0.80 18.58
CA VAL A 123 -2.19 -0.38 18.93
C VAL A 123 -2.10 -1.31 17.73
N GLU A 124 -0.89 -1.70 17.33
CA GLU A 124 -0.70 -2.63 16.21
C GLU A 124 0.40 -3.66 16.48
N ALA A 125 0.14 -4.90 16.06
CA ALA A 125 1.09 -6.00 16.05
C ALA A 125 1.75 -6.10 14.67
N THR A 126 3.08 -5.99 14.59
CA THR A 126 3.75 -5.82 13.29
C THR A 126 5.21 -6.26 13.24
N SER A 127 5.66 -6.60 12.03
CA SER A 127 7.04 -6.98 11.68
C SER A 127 7.91 -5.77 11.29
N GLY A 128 7.37 -4.55 11.29
CA GLY A 128 8.21 -3.33 11.21
C GLY A 128 7.55 -2.14 10.51
N ASN A 129 7.49 -2.15 9.18
CA ASN A 129 7.14 -0.97 8.38
C ASN A 129 5.72 -0.44 8.68
N THR A 130 4.76 -1.31 8.96
CA THR A 130 3.42 -0.88 9.38
C THR A 130 3.46 -0.17 10.73
N GLY A 131 4.28 -0.66 11.67
CA GLY A 131 4.47 0.01 12.97
C GLY A 131 5.12 1.39 12.83
N ILE A 132 6.12 1.53 11.95
CA ILE A 132 6.73 2.83 11.62
C ILE A 132 5.67 3.77 11.04
N ALA A 133 4.89 3.32 10.06
CA ALA A 133 3.86 4.12 9.41
C ALA A 133 2.78 4.60 10.40
N PHE A 134 2.23 3.70 11.24
CA PHE A 134 1.26 4.09 12.27
C PHE A 134 1.87 4.97 13.36
N SER A 135 3.15 4.79 13.70
CA SER A 135 3.84 5.68 14.65
C SER A 135 3.91 7.10 14.12
N ALA A 136 4.35 7.30 12.88
CA ALA A 136 4.43 8.63 12.29
C ALA A 136 3.05 9.27 12.08
N ILE A 137 2.15 8.56 11.40
CA ILE A 137 0.84 9.09 11.00
C ILE A 137 -0.06 9.26 12.23
N GLY A 138 -0.07 8.29 13.15
CA GLY A 138 -0.84 8.38 14.39
C GLY A 138 -0.43 9.61 15.22
N LYS A 139 0.88 9.85 15.37
CA LYS A 139 1.40 11.03 16.06
C LYS A 139 1.04 12.34 15.33
N ALA A 140 1.13 12.38 14.00
CA ALA A 140 0.73 13.54 13.21
C ALA A 140 -0.77 13.88 13.36
N LEU A 141 -1.60 12.87 13.61
CA LEU A 141 -3.03 13.04 13.87
C LEU A 141 -3.36 13.34 15.34
N GLY A 142 -2.41 13.13 16.26
CA GLY A 142 -2.53 13.45 17.68
C GLY A 142 -2.70 12.24 18.61
N HIS A 143 -2.61 11.02 18.09
CA HIS A 143 -2.78 9.80 18.88
C HIS A 143 -1.52 9.40 19.64
N GLN A 144 -1.74 8.73 20.77
CA GLN A 144 -0.73 7.83 21.31
C GLN A 144 -0.66 6.57 20.45
N VAL A 145 0.55 6.01 20.32
CA VAL A 145 0.77 4.82 19.48
C VAL A 145 1.59 3.83 20.28
N LYS A 146 1.16 2.56 20.29
CA LYS A 146 1.88 1.44 20.88
C LYS A 146 2.06 0.35 19.82
N ILE A 147 3.30 -0.06 19.61
CA ILE A 147 3.65 -1.14 18.70
C ILE A 147 4.07 -2.37 19.49
N ILE A 148 3.51 -3.52 19.13
CA ILE A 148 3.88 -4.81 19.70
C ILE A 148 4.59 -5.59 18.59
N MET A 149 5.81 -6.05 18.84
CA MET A 149 6.58 -6.73 17.79
C MET A 149 7.55 -7.79 18.33
N PRO A 150 7.88 -8.80 17.50
CA PRO A 150 8.93 -9.75 17.82
C PRO A 150 10.31 -9.12 18.09
N ASN A 151 11.07 -9.68 19.02
CA ASN A 151 12.38 -9.15 19.44
C ASN A 151 13.57 -9.48 18.49
N TRP A 152 13.34 -10.21 17.40
CA TRP A 152 14.37 -10.62 16.42
C TRP A 152 14.35 -9.79 15.12
N LEU A 153 13.56 -8.72 15.08
CA LEU A 153 13.53 -7.78 13.95
C LEU A 153 14.75 -6.85 13.97
N SER A 154 15.00 -6.14 12.87
CA SER A 154 16.17 -5.27 12.77
C SER A 154 16.15 -4.15 13.82
N LYS A 155 17.32 -3.83 14.38
CA LYS A 155 17.45 -2.81 15.43
C LYS A 155 16.98 -1.45 14.93
N GLU A 156 17.22 -1.14 13.67
CA GLU A 156 16.82 0.11 13.02
C GLU A 156 15.30 0.32 13.08
N ARG A 157 14.50 -0.74 12.90
CA ARG A 157 13.03 -0.64 13.02
C ARG A 157 12.60 -0.23 14.42
N ILE A 158 13.21 -0.84 15.44
CA ILE A 158 12.93 -0.53 16.86
C ILE A 158 13.33 0.92 17.15
N ASP A 159 14.53 1.33 16.75
CA ASP A 159 15.06 2.67 17.02
C ASP A 159 14.23 3.76 16.31
N ILE A 160 13.81 3.52 15.06
CA ILE A 160 12.94 4.44 14.31
C ILE A 160 11.59 4.62 15.02
N ILE A 161 10.93 3.53 15.41
CA ILE A 161 9.62 3.61 16.08
C ILE A 161 9.73 4.37 17.41
N LYS A 162 10.77 4.08 18.22
CA LYS A 162 11.01 4.83 19.47
C LYS A 162 11.27 6.31 19.20
N SER A 163 12.03 6.64 18.16
CA SER A 163 12.33 8.03 17.80
C SER A 163 11.08 8.85 17.45
N MET A 164 10.01 8.20 17.00
CA MET A 164 8.71 8.82 16.72
C MET A 164 7.83 8.95 17.98
N GLY A 165 8.33 8.54 19.15
CA GLY A 165 7.63 8.62 20.42
C GLY A 165 6.50 7.59 20.58
N ALA A 166 6.55 6.50 19.82
CA ALA A 166 5.65 5.36 20.02
C ALA A 166 6.19 4.43 21.10
N ASP A 167 5.28 3.88 21.91
CA ASP A 167 5.62 2.87 22.90
C ASP A 167 5.89 1.54 22.18
N ILE A 168 6.91 0.81 22.62
CA ILE A 168 7.24 -0.50 22.05
C ILE A 168 7.16 -1.57 23.12
N GLN A 169 6.44 -2.65 22.81
CA GLN A 169 6.46 -3.88 23.57
C GLN A 169 7.07 -4.98 22.71
N LEU A 170 8.22 -5.49 23.12
CA LEU A 170 8.88 -6.60 22.45
C LEU A 170 8.34 -7.93 22.95
N VAL A 171 8.16 -8.88 22.04
CA VAL A 171 7.66 -10.23 22.31
C VAL A 171 8.71 -11.25 21.85
N SER A 172 9.08 -12.16 22.73
CA SER A 172 10.01 -13.26 22.45
C SER A 172 9.34 -14.41 21.70
N LYS A 173 10.12 -15.41 21.28
CA LYS A 173 9.56 -16.63 20.66
C LYS A 173 8.75 -17.42 21.70
N GLU A 174 9.23 -17.46 22.93
CA GLU A 174 8.63 -18.15 24.07
C GLU A 174 7.28 -17.53 24.46
N GLU A 175 7.11 -16.23 24.23
CA GLU A 175 5.84 -15.50 24.43
C GLU A 175 4.87 -15.63 23.23
N GLY A 176 5.22 -16.44 22.23
CA GLY A 176 4.37 -16.74 21.07
C GLY A 176 4.63 -15.88 19.84
N GLY A 177 5.70 -15.09 19.83
CA GLY A 177 6.16 -14.38 18.63
C GLY A 177 5.10 -13.46 18.02
N PHE A 178 4.80 -13.69 16.74
CA PHE A 178 3.85 -12.85 16.01
C PHE A 178 2.41 -13.05 16.48
N LEU A 179 1.98 -14.30 16.64
CA LEU A 179 0.64 -14.62 17.17
C LEU A 179 0.47 -14.13 18.61
N GLY A 180 1.53 -14.22 19.43
CA GLY A 180 1.57 -13.62 20.76
C GLY A 180 1.38 -12.11 20.74
N SER A 181 2.01 -11.42 19.77
CA SER A 181 1.87 -9.97 19.58
C SER A 181 0.43 -9.57 19.24
N ILE A 182 -0.24 -10.32 18.35
CA ILE A 182 -1.65 -10.10 18.01
C ILE A 182 -2.55 -10.30 19.24
N ARG A 183 -2.35 -11.40 19.99
CA ARG A 183 -3.12 -11.68 21.21
C ARG A 183 -3.04 -10.54 22.22
N ILE A 184 -1.83 -10.02 22.47
CA ILE A 184 -1.62 -8.90 23.39
C ILE A 184 -2.36 -7.65 22.88
N SER A 185 -2.35 -7.36 21.57
CA SER A 185 -3.10 -6.21 21.04
C SER A 185 -4.61 -6.33 21.26
N GLU A 186 -5.19 -7.53 21.11
CA GLU A 186 -6.61 -7.78 21.34
C GLU A 186 -6.97 -7.69 22.83
N GLU A 187 -6.11 -8.19 23.73
CA GLU A 187 -6.27 -8.05 25.18
C GLU A 187 -6.28 -6.58 25.62
N LEU A 188 -5.42 -5.74 25.03
CA LEU A 188 -5.42 -4.29 25.30
C LEU A 188 -6.70 -3.61 24.79
N ALA A 189 -7.22 -4.04 23.64
CA ALA A 189 -8.43 -3.46 23.08
C ALA A 189 -9.70 -3.79 23.85
N ALA A 190 -9.73 -4.91 24.58
CA ALA A 190 -10.89 -5.32 25.38
C ALA A 190 -11.29 -4.30 26.47
N GLY A 191 -10.35 -3.47 26.93
CA GLY A 191 -10.60 -2.40 27.91
C GLY A 191 -11.24 -1.13 27.34
N GLY A 192 -11.39 -1.02 26.01
CA GLY A 192 -11.81 0.21 25.33
C GLY A 192 -10.69 1.26 25.24
N GLY A 193 -10.95 2.36 24.53
CA GLY A 193 -9.96 3.44 24.35
C GLY A 193 -8.78 3.07 23.44
N VAL A 194 -8.93 2.00 22.65
CA VAL A 194 -7.89 1.46 21.77
C VAL A 194 -8.48 1.22 20.39
N PHE A 195 -7.77 1.69 19.37
CA PHE A 195 -8.03 1.35 17.98
C PHE A 195 -6.99 0.34 17.48
N LEU A 196 -7.48 -0.80 16.99
CA LEU A 196 -6.66 -1.80 16.31
C LEU A 196 -6.81 -1.63 14.79
N PRO A 197 -5.74 -1.28 14.06
CA PRO A 197 -5.82 -1.20 12.60
C PRO A 197 -6.03 -2.57 11.95
N ARG A 198 -5.53 -3.64 12.58
CA ARG A 198 -5.67 -5.04 12.18
C ARG A 198 -5.26 -5.29 10.74
N GLN A 199 -4.01 -4.95 10.42
CA GLN A 199 -3.49 -4.96 9.05
C GLN A 199 -3.66 -6.29 8.26
N PHE A 200 -3.87 -7.43 8.92
CA PHE A 200 -4.00 -8.77 8.30
C PHE A 200 -5.43 -9.16 7.90
N GLU A 201 -6.44 -8.45 8.39
CA GLU A 201 -7.87 -8.73 8.12
C GLU A 201 -8.63 -7.50 7.58
N ASN A 202 -8.16 -6.29 7.91
CA ASN A 202 -8.83 -5.06 7.55
C ASN A 202 -8.80 -4.81 6.03
N GLN A 203 -9.96 -4.84 5.39
CA GLN A 203 -10.09 -4.65 3.94
C GLN A 203 -9.66 -3.26 3.46
N PHE A 204 -9.64 -2.25 4.35
CA PHE A 204 -9.09 -0.93 4.03
C PHE A 204 -7.59 -0.99 3.66
N ASN A 205 -6.87 -2.04 4.07
CA ASN A 205 -5.52 -2.30 3.57
C ASN A 205 -5.50 -2.52 2.05
N ALA A 206 -6.35 -3.43 1.55
CA ALA A 206 -6.46 -3.68 0.12
C ALA A 206 -7.07 -2.49 -0.64
N GLU A 207 -8.13 -1.87 -0.09
CA GLU A 207 -8.78 -0.68 -0.68
C GLU A 207 -7.77 0.48 -0.85
N ALA A 208 -6.87 0.69 0.11
CA ALA A 208 -5.81 1.69 -0.01
C ALA A 208 -4.95 1.47 -1.26
N HIS A 209 -4.55 0.23 -1.53
CA HIS A 209 -3.73 -0.11 -2.69
C HIS A 209 -4.53 -0.14 -4.00
N GLU A 210 -5.81 -0.48 -3.95
CA GLU A 210 -6.71 -0.39 -5.10
C GLU A 210 -6.88 1.06 -5.57
N LEU A 211 -7.23 1.95 -4.65
CA LEU A 211 -7.53 3.35 -4.95
C LEU A 211 -6.27 4.21 -5.16
N THR A 212 -5.12 3.79 -4.63
CA THR A 212 -3.84 4.49 -4.81
C THR A 212 -2.89 3.74 -5.73
N THR A 213 -2.29 2.65 -5.26
CA THR A 213 -1.10 2.03 -5.88
C THR A 213 -1.43 1.43 -7.25
N GLY A 214 -2.51 0.66 -7.36
CA GLY A 214 -2.98 0.08 -8.62
C GLY A 214 -3.40 1.13 -9.63
N ARG A 215 -4.10 2.17 -9.17
CA ARG A 215 -4.50 3.31 -10.01
C ARG A 215 -3.32 4.14 -10.50
N GLU A 216 -2.34 4.40 -9.65
CA GLU A 216 -1.08 5.05 -10.05
C GLU A 216 -0.33 4.22 -11.09
N ILE A 217 -0.21 2.91 -10.89
CA ILE A 217 0.43 1.99 -11.85
C ILE A 217 -0.27 2.09 -13.21
N ALA A 218 -1.59 1.95 -13.25
CA ALA A 218 -2.35 2.00 -14.49
C ALA A 218 -2.19 3.34 -15.23
N LEU A 219 -2.29 4.47 -14.51
CA LEU A 219 -2.16 5.79 -15.11
C LEU A 219 -0.73 6.08 -15.58
N GLN A 220 0.29 5.64 -14.85
CA GLN A 220 1.68 5.80 -15.24
C GLN A 220 2.02 4.95 -16.47
N LEU A 221 1.56 3.69 -16.54
CA LEU A 221 1.72 2.86 -17.74
C LEU A 221 0.95 3.41 -18.93
N SER A 222 -0.28 3.86 -18.72
CA SER A 222 -1.11 4.45 -19.77
C SER A 222 -0.46 5.70 -20.38
N SER A 223 0.28 6.49 -19.59
CA SER A 223 1.06 7.63 -20.10
C SER A 223 2.18 7.23 -21.08
N LEU A 224 2.60 5.97 -21.05
CA LEU A 224 3.55 5.37 -21.99
C LEU A 224 2.86 4.60 -23.14
N GLY A 225 1.53 4.57 -23.18
CA GLY A 225 0.76 3.75 -24.10
C GLY A 225 0.75 2.25 -23.76
N LEU A 226 1.03 1.91 -22.49
CA LEU A 226 1.13 0.53 -22.01
C LEU A 226 -0.02 0.17 -21.07
N VAL A 227 -0.26 -1.13 -20.93
CA VAL A 227 -1.15 -1.73 -19.93
C VAL A 227 -0.41 -2.88 -19.26
N ALA A 228 -0.67 -3.15 -17.98
CA ALA A 228 -0.02 -4.24 -17.27
C ALA A 228 -0.54 -5.61 -17.77
N ASP A 229 0.39 -6.52 -18.09
CA ASP A 229 0.09 -7.92 -18.41
C ASP A 229 0.27 -8.81 -17.18
N ALA A 230 1.21 -8.46 -16.29
CA ALA A 230 1.37 -9.11 -15.02
C ALA A 230 1.78 -8.16 -13.89
N PHE A 231 1.38 -8.50 -12.68
CA PHE A 231 1.84 -7.87 -11.45
C PHE A 231 2.28 -8.92 -10.45
N VAL A 232 3.41 -8.69 -9.77
CA VAL A 232 3.92 -9.58 -8.73
C VAL A 232 4.35 -8.80 -7.50
N ALA A 233 4.01 -9.31 -6.31
CA ALA A 233 4.46 -8.74 -5.05
C ALA A 233 4.52 -9.78 -3.93
N GLY A 234 5.55 -9.68 -3.10
CA GLY A 234 5.70 -10.50 -1.90
C GLY A 234 4.58 -10.25 -0.87
N ILE A 235 4.08 -11.33 -0.28
CA ILE A 235 2.94 -11.28 0.65
C ILE A 235 3.41 -11.16 2.09
N GLY A 236 3.25 -9.96 2.67
CA GLY A 236 3.16 -9.77 4.12
C GLY A 236 1.72 -9.92 4.57
N THR A 237 0.95 -8.82 4.53
CA THR A 237 -0.49 -8.83 4.83
C THR A 237 -1.37 -9.22 3.63
N GLY A 238 -0.83 -9.14 2.41
CA GLY A 238 -1.58 -9.36 1.17
C GLY A 238 -2.34 -8.16 0.62
N GLY A 239 -2.50 -7.07 1.38
CA GLY A 239 -3.27 -5.90 0.92
C GLY A 239 -2.76 -5.30 -0.39
N THR A 240 -1.44 -5.28 -0.60
CA THR A 240 -0.84 -4.78 -1.83
C THR A 240 -1.20 -5.62 -3.06
N VAL A 241 -1.03 -6.95 -3.00
CA VAL A 241 -1.34 -7.81 -4.16
C VAL A 241 -2.83 -7.78 -4.48
N MET A 242 -3.67 -7.81 -3.44
CA MET A 242 -5.12 -7.84 -3.57
C MET A 242 -5.63 -6.52 -4.15
N GLY A 243 -5.23 -5.40 -3.55
CA GLY A 243 -5.70 -4.08 -3.98
C GLY A 243 -5.22 -3.70 -5.38
N VAL A 244 -3.93 -3.90 -5.68
CA VAL A 244 -3.41 -3.65 -7.03
C VAL A 244 -4.10 -4.57 -8.03
N GLY A 245 -4.26 -5.85 -7.70
CA GLY A 245 -4.95 -6.81 -8.56
C GLY A 245 -6.41 -6.42 -8.87
N ASN A 246 -7.15 -5.95 -7.86
CA ASN A 246 -8.51 -5.46 -8.04
C ASN A 246 -8.57 -4.34 -9.08
N TYR A 247 -7.70 -3.33 -8.96
CA TYR A 247 -7.71 -2.19 -9.89
C TYR A 247 -7.22 -2.58 -11.28
N LEU A 248 -6.13 -3.34 -11.39
CA LEU A 248 -5.54 -3.69 -12.68
C LEU A 248 -6.48 -4.58 -13.52
N ARG A 249 -7.26 -5.47 -12.89
CA ARG A 249 -8.27 -6.27 -13.61
C ARG A 249 -9.39 -5.45 -14.24
N VAL A 250 -9.70 -4.28 -13.69
CA VAL A 250 -10.63 -3.33 -14.31
C VAL A 250 -10.04 -2.76 -15.61
N GLN A 251 -8.72 -2.58 -15.67
CA GLN A 251 -8.03 -2.02 -16.84
C GLN A 251 -7.70 -3.09 -17.90
N ASN A 252 -7.28 -4.27 -17.45
CA ASN A 252 -7.00 -5.44 -18.29
C ASN A 252 -7.57 -6.69 -17.60
N PRO A 253 -8.73 -7.22 -18.03
CA PRO A 253 -9.32 -8.42 -17.45
C PRO A 253 -8.44 -9.67 -17.52
N ASN A 254 -7.43 -9.68 -18.40
CA ASN A 254 -6.49 -10.79 -18.58
C ASN A 254 -5.18 -10.61 -17.80
N VAL A 255 -5.02 -9.54 -17.01
CA VAL A 255 -3.82 -9.31 -16.22
C VAL A 255 -3.61 -10.46 -15.23
N ARG A 256 -2.38 -10.98 -15.16
CA ARG A 256 -2.00 -12.01 -14.19
C ARG A 256 -1.46 -11.40 -12.91
N ILE A 257 -2.01 -11.75 -11.77
CA ILE A 257 -1.66 -11.21 -10.46
C ILE A 257 -1.05 -12.31 -9.59
N HIS A 258 0.27 -12.26 -9.44
CA HIS A 258 1.04 -13.30 -8.79
C HIS A 258 1.43 -12.89 -7.36
N PRO A 259 1.07 -13.69 -6.33
CA PRO A 259 1.63 -13.55 -5.02
C PRO A 259 3.05 -14.13 -5.01
N LEU A 260 3.94 -13.54 -4.22
CA LEU A 260 5.31 -14.04 -4.04
C LEU A 260 5.57 -14.43 -2.59
N GLU A 261 6.33 -15.51 -2.41
CA GLU A 261 6.77 -16.01 -1.11
C GLU A 261 8.28 -16.39 -1.10
N PRO A 262 8.89 -16.46 0.09
CA PRO A 262 10.24 -17.00 0.25
C PRO A 262 10.27 -18.50 -0.03
N ALA A 263 11.21 -18.96 -0.85
CA ALA A 263 11.40 -20.39 -1.13
C ALA A 263 11.79 -21.18 0.13
N GLU A 264 12.51 -20.55 1.07
CA GLU A 264 12.90 -21.13 2.36
C GLU A 264 11.73 -21.19 3.36
N SER A 265 10.61 -20.50 3.08
CA SER A 265 9.39 -20.52 3.90
C SER A 265 8.12 -20.33 3.06
N PRO A 266 7.73 -21.36 2.29
CA PRO A 266 6.64 -21.29 1.31
C PRO A 266 5.24 -21.41 1.95
N THR A 267 4.89 -20.46 2.81
CA THR A 267 3.66 -20.47 3.62
C THR A 267 2.38 -20.45 2.79
N LEU A 268 2.36 -19.72 1.66
CA LEU A 268 1.21 -19.63 0.76
C LEU A 268 0.98 -20.95 0.03
N SER A 269 2.05 -21.56 -0.51
CA SER A 269 1.93 -22.81 -1.27
C SER A 269 1.68 -24.03 -0.39
N THR A 270 2.20 -24.03 0.84
CA THR A 270 2.06 -25.16 1.78
C THR A 270 0.90 -25.02 2.76
N GLY A 271 0.32 -23.81 2.87
CA GLY A 271 -0.78 -23.52 3.81
C GLY A 271 -0.35 -23.26 5.25
N HIS A 272 0.94 -23.39 5.58
CA HIS A 272 1.46 -23.23 6.95
C HIS A 272 2.93 -22.82 6.95
N LYS A 273 3.43 -22.25 8.05
CA LYS A 273 4.85 -21.86 8.16
C LYS A 273 5.76 -23.07 8.04
N VAL A 274 6.76 -22.96 7.15
CA VAL A 274 7.85 -23.93 7.00
C VAL A 274 9.17 -23.18 7.06
N GLY A 275 10.19 -23.69 7.75
CA GLY A 275 11.52 -23.09 7.73
C GLY A 275 11.61 -21.65 8.27
N SER A 276 12.63 -20.94 7.81
CA SER A 276 12.93 -19.56 8.18
C SER A 276 13.64 -18.86 7.02
N HIS A 277 13.43 -17.57 6.86
CA HIS A 277 13.97 -16.78 5.75
C HIS A 277 14.41 -15.39 6.22
N ARG A 278 15.19 -14.71 5.38
CA ARG A 278 15.74 -13.36 5.67
C ARG A 278 15.01 -12.22 4.94
N ILE A 279 14.02 -12.54 4.10
CA ILE A 279 13.20 -11.54 3.39
C ILE A 279 12.21 -10.88 4.37
N GLN A 280 12.63 -9.85 5.10
CA GLN A 280 11.78 -9.21 6.11
C GLN A 280 10.58 -8.48 5.47
N GLY A 281 9.40 -8.64 6.07
CA GLY A 281 8.16 -7.98 5.67
C GLY A 281 7.23 -8.80 4.76
N ILE A 282 7.57 -10.07 4.49
CA ILE A 282 6.73 -11.06 3.81
C ILE A 282 6.77 -12.40 4.55
N SER A 283 5.75 -13.25 4.37
CA SER A 283 5.62 -14.59 4.98
C SER A 283 5.74 -14.60 6.51
N ASP A 284 4.96 -13.74 7.19
CA ASP A 284 4.95 -13.58 8.65
C ASP A 284 4.19 -14.73 9.39
N GLU A 285 4.52 -15.99 9.09
CA GLU A 285 4.07 -17.23 9.79
C GLU A 285 2.69 -17.82 9.42
N PHE A 286 1.80 -17.07 8.76
CA PHE A 286 0.47 -17.56 8.39
C PHE A 286 -0.03 -16.89 7.10
N ILE A 287 -1.11 -17.43 6.51
CA ILE A 287 -1.81 -16.80 5.39
C ILE A 287 -2.80 -15.76 5.94
N PRO A 288 -2.64 -14.46 5.65
CA PRO A 288 -3.53 -13.42 6.15
C PRO A 288 -4.96 -13.54 5.62
N ALA A 289 -5.96 -13.12 6.41
CA ALA A 289 -7.37 -13.19 6.05
C ALA A 289 -7.74 -12.31 4.82
N ILE A 290 -6.97 -11.25 4.55
CA ILE A 290 -7.09 -10.42 3.35
C ILE A 290 -6.79 -11.22 2.07
N VAL A 291 -5.85 -12.17 2.12
CA VAL A 291 -5.42 -12.91 0.93
C VAL A 291 -6.51 -13.90 0.51
N LYS A 292 -6.87 -13.86 -0.77
CA LYS A 292 -7.77 -14.84 -1.42
C LYS A 292 -6.99 -15.55 -2.51
N LEU A 293 -6.27 -16.63 -2.16
CA LEU A 293 -5.38 -17.33 -3.08
C LEU A 293 -6.11 -17.82 -4.35
N ASP A 294 -7.35 -18.28 -4.21
CA ASP A 294 -8.16 -18.76 -5.34
C ASP A 294 -8.49 -17.67 -6.38
N SER A 295 -8.33 -16.39 -6.03
CA SER A 295 -8.50 -15.28 -6.97
C SER A 295 -7.19 -14.72 -7.50
N LEU A 296 -6.06 -15.38 -7.23
CA LEU A 296 -4.73 -14.99 -7.69
C LEU A 296 -4.16 -16.04 -8.64
N ASP A 297 -3.20 -15.62 -9.45
CA ASP A 297 -2.42 -16.53 -10.28
C ASP A 297 -1.37 -17.27 -9.43
N ASN A 298 -0.64 -18.20 -10.06
CA ASN A 298 0.30 -19.09 -9.37
C ASN A 298 1.31 -18.34 -8.48
N VAL A 299 1.58 -18.92 -7.31
CA VAL A 299 2.57 -18.39 -6.37
C VAL A 299 3.99 -18.45 -6.97
N ILE A 300 4.71 -17.34 -6.86
CA ILE A 300 6.12 -17.24 -7.28
C ILE A 300 7.03 -17.37 -6.06
N ASN A 301 8.02 -18.25 -6.17
CA ASN A 301 9.02 -18.44 -5.12
C ASN A 301 10.27 -17.59 -5.38
N ALA A 302 10.80 -16.95 -4.34
CA ALA A 302 12.10 -16.28 -4.36
C ALA A 302 12.99 -16.76 -3.21
N CYS A 303 14.21 -17.19 -3.51
CA CYS A 303 15.17 -17.57 -2.49
C CYS A 303 15.70 -16.32 -1.77
N ASP A 304 15.88 -16.38 -0.46
CA ASP A 304 16.26 -15.22 0.34
C ASP A 304 17.67 -14.68 0.01
N GLY A 305 18.63 -15.56 -0.24
CA GLY A 305 19.98 -15.19 -0.67
C GLY A 305 20.00 -14.54 -2.05
N ASP A 306 19.18 -15.06 -2.98
CA ASP A 306 19.02 -14.48 -4.32
C ASP A 306 18.40 -13.07 -4.21
N ALA A 307 17.39 -12.90 -3.35
CA ALA A 307 16.77 -11.61 -3.08
C ALA A 307 17.74 -10.59 -2.46
N ILE A 308 18.62 -11.03 -1.56
CA ILE A 308 19.68 -10.20 -0.99
C ILE A 308 20.64 -9.73 -2.09
N ILE A 309 21.15 -10.66 -2.91
CA ILE A 309 22.09 -10.33 -4.01
C ILE A 309 21.40 -9.41 -5.01
N MET A 310 20.14 -9.65 -5.36
CA MET A 310 19.38 -8.79 -6.27
C MET A 310 19.25 -7.36 -5.73
N ALA A 311 18.92 -7.20 -4.44
CA ALA A 311 18.86 -5.89 -3.78
C ALA A 311 20.24 -5.21 -3.73
N GLN A 312 21.32 -5.97 -3.49
CA GLN A 312 22.69 -5.46 -3.56
C GLN A 312 23.06 -4.97 -4.97
N LYS A 313 22.67 -5.70 -6.02
CA LYS A 313 22.91 -5.32 -7.42
C LYS A 313 22.15 -4.06 -7.80
N LEU A 314 20.88 -3.93 -7.43
CA LEU A 314 20.11 -2.69 -7.60
C LEU A 314 20.84 -1.48 -7.00
N ALA A 315 21.43 -1.64 -5.81
CA ALA A 315 22.19 -0.58 -5.17
C ALA A 315 23.55 -0.32 -5.85
N ARG A 316 24.33 -1.36 -6.13
CA ARG A 316 25.71 -1.26 -6.64
C ARG A 316 25.78 -0.84 -8.11
N GLU A 317 24.84 -1.30 -8.93
CA GLU A 317 24.86 -1.10 -10.38
C GLU A 317 24.04 0.13 -10.80
N LEU A 318 22.96 0.45 -10.06
CA LEU A 318 22.03 1.53 -10.42
C LEU A 318 21.90 2.63 -9.35
N GLY A 319 22.50 2.48 -8.16
CA GLY A 319 22.30 3.41 -7.05
C GLY A 319 20.91 3.32 -6.40
N LEU A 320 20.13 2.28 -6.71
CA LEU A 320 18.80 2.05 -6.14
C LEU A 320 18.91 1.27 -4.83
N ALA A 321 19.12 1.99 -3.73
CA ALA A 321 19.33 1.43 -2.40
C ALA A 321 18.01 0.98 -1.73
N VAL A 322 17.63 -0.28 -1.97
CA VAL A 322 16.32 -0.86 -1.59
C VAL A 322 16.40 -1.97 -0.53
N GLY A 323 15.27 -2.29 0.11
CA GLY A 323 15.17 -3.43 1.02
C GLY A 323 15.12 -4.80 0.34
N ILE A 324 15.30 -5.87 1.12
CA ILE A 324 15.43 -7.26 0.64
C ILE A 324 14.18 -7.74 -0.13
N SER A 325 12.97 -7.38 0.35
CA SER A 325 11.72 -7.75 -0.32
C SER A 325 11.58 -7.11 -1.71
N SER A 326 12.23 -5.97 -1.95
CA SER A 326 12.31 -5.36 -3.28
C SER A 326 13.15 -6.20 -4.24
N GLY A 327 14.25 -6.78 -3.76
CA GLY A 327 15.04 -7.74 -4.53
C GLY A 327 14.24 -9.00 -4.89
N ALA A 328 13.48 -9.54 -3.93
CA ALA A 328 12.58 -10.68 -4.16
C ALA A 328 11.51 -10.37 -5.21
N ASN A 329 10.87 -9.21 -5.11
CA ASN A 329 9.89 -8.71 -6.08
C ASN A 329 10.46 -8.62 -7.49
N VAL A 330 11.67 -8.07 -7.65
CA VAL A 330 12.36 -7.97 -8.94
C VAL A 330 12.66 -9.35 -9.51
N ILE A 331 13.13 -10.30 -8.70
CA ILE A 331 13.30 -11.71 -9.13
C ILE A 331 11.97 -12.28 -9.66
N GLY A 332 10.88 -12.08 -8.92
CA GLY A 332 9.56 -12.55 -9.34
C GLY A 332 9.13 -11.95 -10.68
N ALA A 333 9.36 -10.65 -10.87
CA ALA A 333 9.00 -9.95 -12.11
C ALA A 333 9.82 -10.45 -13.29
N ILE A 334 11.13 -10.69 -13.11
CA ILE A 334 11.99 -11.24 -14.16
C ILE A 334 11.57 -12.67 -14.53
N LYS A 335 11.23 -13.51 -13.55
CA LYS A 335 10.70 -14.87 -13.82
C LYS A 335 9.46 -14.85 -14.70
N LEU A 336 8.52 -13.96 -14.38
CA LEU A 336 7.30 -13.78 -15.18
C LEU A 336 7.59 -13.19 -16.55
N LYS A 337 8.56 -12.27 -16.65
CA LYS A 337 8.97 -11.69 -17.92
C LYS A 337 9.55 -12.74 -18.87
N GLU A 338 10.38 -13.64 -18.36
CA GLU A 338 10.92 -14.77 -19.12
C GLU A 338 9.84 -15.78 -19.53
N GLU A 339 8.82 -16.00 -18.69
CA GLU A 339 7.69 -16.89 -19.02
C GLU A 339 6.77 -16.30 -20.09
N MET A 340 6.48 -14.99 -20.00
CA MET A 340 5.47 -14.33 -20.83
C MET A 340 6.04 -13.72 -22.12
N GLY A 341 7.35 -13.47 -22.17
CA GLY A 341 8.06 -12.94 -23.33
C GLY A 341 8.34 -11.43 -23.29
N GLN A 342 9.17 -10.99 -24.23
CA GLN A 342 9.74 -9.64 -24.30
C GLN A 342 8.70 -8.52 -24.52
N ASP A 343 7.51 -8.84 -25.02
CA ASP A 343 6.45 -7.85 -25.21
C ASP A 343 5.60 -7.63 -23.94
N ALA A 344 5.67 -8.52 -22.94
CA ALA A 344 4.83 -8.46 -21.76
C ALA A 344 5.19 -7.30 -20.80
N THR A 345 4.23 -6.49 -20.41
CA THR A 345 4.43 -5.43 -19.41
C THR A 345 4.28 -6.02 -18.01
N VAL A 346 5.41 -6.37 -17.39
CA VAL A 346 5.45 -6.90 -16.02
C VAL A 346 5.77 -5.80 -15.01
N VAL A 347 4.96 -5.71 -13.96
CA VAL A 347 5.05 -4.66 -12.94
C VAL A 347 5.33 -5.26 -11.56
N THR A 348 6.18 -4.60 -10.78
CA THR A 348 6.37 -4.91 -9.36
C THR A 348 6.71 -3.65 -8.54
N LEU A 349 7.21 -3.81 -7.32
CA LEU A 349 7.41 -2.74 -6.35
C LEU A 349 8.78 -2.84 -5.69
N LEU A 350 9.40 -1.67 -5.47
CA LEU A 350 10.49 -1.48 -4.52
C LEU A 350 9.86 -0.96 -3.22
N CYS A 351 9.58 -1.87 -2.28
CA CYS A 351 8.67 -1.63 -1.15
C CYS A 351 9.19 -0.61 -0.12
N ASP A 352 10.51 -0.53 0.06
CA ASP A 352 11.19 0.35 1.00
C ASP A 352 12.68 0.52 0.64
N ASP A 353 13.37 1.41 1.35
CA ASP A 353 14.82 1.61 1.22
C ASP A 353 15.66 0.62 2.04
N ASN A 354 16.98 0.63 1.81
CA ASN A 354 17.94 -0.23 2.52
C ASN A 354 18.26 0.22 3.96
N LYS A 355 17.83 1.42 4.39
CA LYS A 355 18.29 2.03 5.66
C LYS A 355 17.90 1.22 6.89
N LYS A 356 16.82 0.45 6.79
CA LYS A 356 16.30 -0.41 7.88
C LYS A 356 16.98 -1.76 7.96
N TYR A 357 17.98 -2.00 7.10
CA TYR A 357 18.61 -3.31 6.91
C TYR A 357 20.14 -3.24 7.09
N LEU A 358 20.67 -2.17 7.67
CA LEU A 358 22.12 -1.97 7.82
C LEU A 358 22.75 -2.96 8.81
N SER A 359 21.97 -3.56 9.71
CA SER A 359 22.42 -4.61 10.62
C SER A 359 22.19 -6.03 10.10
N THR A 360 21.72 -6.20 8.86
CA THR A 360 21.34 -7.51 8.30
C THR A 360 22.37 -8.02 7.28
N ASP A 361 22.11 -9.18 6.69
CA ASP A 361 22.94 -9.74 5.62
C ASP A 361 22.91 -8.90 4.33
N LEU A 362 21.99 -7.92 4.19
CA LEU A 362 21.94 -7.04 3.03
C LEU A 362 23.27 -6.30 2.79
N VAL A 363 23.99 -5.95 3.86
CA VAL A 363 25.28 -5.23 3.77
C VAL A 363 26.50 -6.15 3.91
N ARG A 364 26.28 -7.47 3.92
CA ARG A 364 27.33 -8.49 4.01
C ARG A 364 27.53 -9.17 2.66
N ASP A 365 28.64 -9.87 2.50
CA ASP A 365 28.84 -10.72 1.33
C ASP A 365 27.91 -11.93 1.42
N GLU A 366 27.02 -12.06 0.44
CA GLU A 366 26.06 -13.15 0.35
C GLU A 366 26.57 -14.20 -0.66
N PRO A 367 26.66 -15.50 -0.29
CA PRO A 367 27.14 -16.52 -1.19
C PRO A 367 26.14 -16.81 -2.32
N VAL A 368 26.65 -16.82 -3.55
CA VAL A 368 25.92 -17.26 -4.73
C VAL A 368 25.67 -18.77 -4.66
N LYS A 369 24.44 -19.21 -5.00
CA LYS A 369 24.07 -20.62 -5.10
C LYS A 369 23.58 -20.95 -6.50
N GLU A 370 23.65 -22.23 -6.86
CA GLU A 370 23.10 -22.73 -8.11
C GLU A 370 21.61 -22.39 -8.23
N GLY A 371 21.19 -21.95 -9.41
CA GLY A 371 19.80 -21.58 -9.70
C GLY A 371 19.39 -20.15 -9.29
N TYR A 372 20.30 -19.38 -8.67
CA TYR A 372 20.03 -17.96 -8.39
C TYR A 372 20.01 -17.15 -9.68
N ILE A 373 18.92 -16.41 -9.91
CA ILE A 373 18.74 -15.58 -11.11
C ILE A 373 19.70 -14.39 -11.09
N SER A 374 19.98 -13.84 -9.91
CA SER A 374 20.89 -12.69 -9.76
C SER A 374 22.31 -12.96 -10.25
N THR A 375 22.72 -14.24 -10.35
CA THR A 375 24.04 -14.67 -10.83
C THR A 375 24.29 -14.29 -12.29
N ASP A 376 23.32 -14.57 -13.16
CA ASP A 376 23.43 -14.37 -14.61
C ASP A 376 22.76 -13.07 -15.09
N LEU A 377 22.43 -12.19 -14.14
CA LEU A 377 21.76 -10.92 -14.38
C LEU A 377 22.70 -9.75 -14.18
N SER A 378 22.57 -8.71 -14.99
CA SER A 378 23.19 -7.40 -14.77
C SER A 378 22.19 -6.30 -15.11
N PHE A 379 22.11 -5.28 -14.29
CA PHE A 379 21.32 -4.10 -14.59
C PHE A 379 22.08 -3.20 -15.56
N THR A 380 21.38 -2.69 -16.57
CA THR A 380 21.98 -1.85 -17.63
C THR A 380 21.55 -0.38 -17.53
N GLY A 381 20.47 -0.09 -16.80
CA GLY A 381 19.99 1.27 -16.59
C GLY A 381 18.55 1.31 -16.08
N PHE A 382 18.00 2.52 -15.99
CA PHE A 382 16.56 2.72 -15.77
C PHE A 382 16.11 4.05 -16.36
N HIS A 383 14.84 4.12 -16.76
CA HIS A 383 14.18 5.36 -17.14
C HIS A 383 13.07 5.71 -16.14
N PRO A 384 13.09 6.91 -15.54
CA PRO A 384 12.01 7.36 -14.66
C PRO A 384 10.75 7.66 -15.46
N VAL A 385 9.62 7.16 -14.97
CA VAL A 385 8.28 7.60 -15.35
C VAL A 385 7.81 8.60 -14.31
N CYS A 386 7.45 9.80 -14.76
CA CYS A 386 7.06 10.88 -13.87
C CYS A 386 5.91 10.50 -12.93
N ARG A 387 5.88 11.18 -11.79
CA ARG A 387 4.71 11.18 -10.91
C ARG A 387 3.50 11.72 -11.68
N LEU A 388 2.30 11.38 -11.23
CA LEU A 388 1.07 11.97 -11.77
C LEU A 388 1.09 13.48 -11.52
N GLU A 389 0.70 14.26 -12.53
CA GLU A 389 0.58 15.72 -12.43
C GLU A 389 -0.41 16.12 -11.32
N LYS A 390 -1.49 15.36 -11.18
CA LYS A 390 -2.47 15.48 -10.11
C LYS A 390 -2.42 14.21 -9.25
N PRO A 391 -1.98 14.30 -7.99
CA PRO A 391 -2.09 13.19 -7.05
C PRO A 391 -3.55 12.72 -6.92
N LEU A 392 -3.74 11.42 -6.69
CA LEU A 392 -5.08 10.83 -6.55
C LEU A 392 -5.80 11.26 -5.26
N PHE A 393 -5.03 11.62 -4.24
CA PHE A 393 -5.50 12.07 -2.94
C PHE A 393 -4.76 13.36 -2.56
N GLY A 394 -5.35 14.19 -1.70
CA GLY A 394 -4.79 15.47 -1.27
C GLY A 394 -5.26 16.68 -2.09
N ASN A 395 -6.10 16.50 -3.11
CA ASN A 395 -6.83 17.61 -3.72
C ASN A 395 -8.10 17.91 -2.91
N THR A 396 -8.40 19.18 -2.68
CA THR A 396 -9.47 19.66 -1.77
C THR A 396 -10.76 18.84 -1.79
N LEU A 397 -11.38 18.63 -0.61
CA LEU A 397 -12.71 18.10 -0.22
C LEU A 397 -13.80 17.78 -1.27
N LYS A 398 -13.81 18.41 -2.44
CA LYS A 398 -14.81 18.20 -3.50
C LYS A 398 -14.64 16.90 -4.30
N GLU A 399 -13.43 16.35 -4.40
CA GLU A 399 -13.20 15.14 -5.21
C GLU A 399 -13.42 13.84 -4.44
N TYR A 400 -13.27 13.87 -3.11
CA TYR A 400 -13.46 12.70 -2.22
C TYR A 400 -14.89 12.14 -2.20
N ASN A 401 -15.89 12.95 -2.54
CA ASN A 401 -17.29 12.50 -2.62
C ASN A 401 -17.67 11.92 -4.00
N ASN A 402 -16.76 11.97 -4.98
CA ASN A 402 -16.96 11.44 -6.34
C ASN A 402 -15.98 10.28 -6.67
N MET A 403 -15.15 9.87 -5.72
CA MET A 403 -14.28 8.67 -5.76
C MET A 403 -14.89 7.59 -4.89
#